data_AF-A0A662MHE9-F1
#
_entry.id   AF-A0A662MHE9-F1
#
_cell.length_a   1.000
_cell.length_b   1.000
_cell.length_c   1.000
_cell.angle_alpha   90.00
_cell.angle_beta   90.00
_cell.angle_gamma   90.00
#
_symmetry.space_group_name_H-M   'P 1'
#
loop_
_entity.id
_entity.type
_entity.pdbx_description
1 polymer ?
#
loop_
_entity_poly.entity_id
_entity_poly.type
_entity_poly.pdbx_seq_one_letter_code
_entity_poly.pdbx_strand_id
1 'polypeptide(L)'
;MKEIVPMKAEEIRYGKELTLFIMRLFTGLLTPAEEAALLLRCKGKSYQQIANKIEVPQKRARYLVMSAIAELRKMADVCAEER
;
A
#
# COMPACT_ATOMS: atom_id res chain seq x y z
N MET A 1 14.11 5.06 -26.64
CA MET A 1 13.15 5.79 -25.77
C MET A 1 12.05 4.80 -25.40
N LYS A 2 11.77 4.56 -24.11
CA LYS A 2 10.64 3.70 -23.72
C LYS A 2 9.37 4.54 -23.81
N GLU A 3 8.45 4.16 -24.68
CA GLU A 3 7.12 4.79 -24.77
C GLU A 3 6.39 4.62 -23.43
N ILE A 4 5.98 5.75 -22.85
CA ILE A 4 5.07 5.76 -21.72
C ILE A 4 3.67 5.61 -22.33
N VAL A 5 3.14 4.38 -22.32
CA VAL A 5 1.78 4.13 -22.77
C VAL A 5 0.81 4.74 -21.75
N PRO A 6 -0.05 5.70 -22.15
CA PRO A 6 -1.04 6.26 -21.24
C PRO A 6 -2.09 5.20 -20.91
N MET A 7 -2.15 4.78 -19.65
CA MET A 7 -3.24 3.91 -19.14
C MET A 7 -4.59 4.60 -19.33
N LYS A 8 -5.61 3.82 -19.70
CA LYS A 8 -6.96 4.34 -19.93
C LYS A 8 -7.57 4.79 -18.60
N ALA A 9 -8.39 5.85 -18.64
CA ALA A 9 -9.00 6.44 -17.44
C ALA A 9 -9.83 5.42 -16.60
N GLU A 10 -10.38 4.39 -17.25
CA GLU A 10 -11.10 3.29 -16.59
C GLU A 10 -10.16 2.38 -15.80
N GLU A 11 -8.97 2.05 -16.32
CA GLU A 11 -7.96 1.25 -15.61
C GLU A 11 -7.43 1.98 -14.36
N ILE A 12 -7.32 3.32 -14.44
CA ILE A 12 -6.97 4.18 -13.30
C ILE A 12 -8.08 4.16 -12.23
N ARG A 13 -9.35 4.11 -12.65
CA ARG A 13 -10.50 4.04 -11.75
C ARG A 13 -10.58 2.68 -11.04
N TYR A 14 -10.45 1.58 -11.79
CA TYR A 14 -10.37 0.23 -11.24
C TYR A 14 -9.19 0.08 -10.27
N GLY A 15 -8.02 0.66 -10.57
CA GLY A 15 -6.88 0.66 -9.66
C GLY A 15 -7.16 1.33 -8.31
N LYS A 16 -7.90 2.45 -8.29
CA LYS A 16 -8.27 3.16 -7.05
C LYS A 16 -9.32 2.40 -6.23
N GLU A 17 -10.36 1.88 -6.89
CA GLU A 17 -11.42 1.12 -6.24
C GLU A 17 -10.90 -0.22 -5.69
N LEU A 18 -10.04 -0.91 -6.45
CA LEU A 18 -9.37 -2.13 -5.99
C LEU A 18 -8.43 -1.83 -4.82
N THR A 19 -7.70 -0.71 -4.85
CA THR A 19 -6.87 -0.29 -3.70
C THR A 19 -7.74 -0.09 -2.46
N LEU A 20 -8.82 0.69 -2.56
CA LEU A 20 -9.72 0.93 -1.42
C LEU A 20 -10.41 -0.35 -0.93
N PHE A 21 -10.76 -1.27 -1.83
CA PHE A 21 -11.35 -2.57 -1.51
C PHE A 21 -10.36 -3.47 -0.77
N ILE A 22 -9.12 -3.58 -1.27
CA ILE A 22 -8.01 -4.26 -0.60
C ILE A 22 -7.83 -3.64 0.80
N MET A 23 -7.77 -2.32 0.92
CA MET A 23 -7.59 -1.69 2.24
C MET A 23 -8.76 -1.96 3.20
N ARG A 24 -10.00 -2.03 2.69
CA ARG A 24 -11.18 -2.41 3.49
C ARG A 24 -11.15 -3.87 3.95
N LEU A 25 -10.59 -4.78 3.14
CA LEU A 25 -10.43 -6.19 3.53
C LEU A 25 -9.43 -6.38 4.67
N PHE A 26 -8.51 -5.43 4.85
CA PHE A 26 -7.44 -5.50 5.84
C PHE A 26 -7.62 -4.52 7.01
N THR A 27 -8.81 -3.94 7.18
CA THR A 27 -9.13 -3.14 8.37
C THR A 27 -8.98 -3.99 9.62
N GLY A 28 -8.07 -3.59 10.52
CA GLY A 28 -7.74 -4.33 11.74
C GLY A 28 -6.55 -5.29 11.63
N LEU A 29 -6.02 -5.56 10.42
CA LEU A 29 -4.81 -6.36 10.23
C LEU A 29 -3.53 -5.52 10.41
N LEU A 30 -3.57 -4.24 10.02
CA LEU A 30 -2.45 -3.32 10.10
C LEU A 30 -2.62 -2.36 11.28
N THR A 31 -1.50 -1.93 11.88
CA THR A 31 -1.55 -0.79 12.80
C THR A 31 -1.90 0.50 12.05
N PRO A 32 -2.46 1.53 12.73
CA PRO A 32 -2.80 2.80 12.07
C PRO A 32 -1.61 3.46 11.36
N ALA A 33 -0.39 3.29 11.89
CA ALA A 33 0.84 3.82 11.30
C ALA A 33 1.25 3.06 10.02
N GLU A 34 1.06 1.75 10.00
CA GLU A 34 1.31 0.90 8.83
C GLU A 34 0.30 1.18 7.72
N GLU A 35 -0.98 1.29 8.07
CA GLU A 35 -2.05 1.64 7.14
C GLU A 35 -1.80 3.02 6.50
N ALA A 36 -1.50 4.03 7.31
CA ALA A 36 -1.19 5.38 6.82
C ALA A 36 0.05 5.40 5.91
N ALA A 37 1.12 4.69 6.29
CA ALA A 37 2.34 4.61 5.49
C ALA A 37 2.10 3.89 4.16
N LEU A 38 1.35 2.78 4.17
CA LEU A 38 1.00 2.00 3.00
C LEU A 38 0.10 2.80 2.04
N LEU A 39 -0.93 3.48 2.56
CA LEU A 39 -1.80 4.39 1.79
C LEU A 39 -1.00 5.43 1.01
N LEU A 40 -0.07 6.10 1.68
CA LEU A 40 0.77 7.12 1.06
C LEU A 40 1.71 6.51 0.01
N ARG A 41 2.22 5.30 0.26
CA ARG A 41 3.04 4.58 -0.71
C ARG A 41 2.24 4.22 -1.97
N CYS A 42 1.00 3.73 -1.82
CA CYS A 42 0.07 3.45 -2.93
C CYS A 42 -0.28 4.71 -3.73
N LYS A 43 -0.32 5.88 -3.09
CA LYS A 43 -0.46 7.19 -3.74
C LYS A 43 0.83 7.68 -4.44
N GLY A 44 1.85 6.84 -4.55
CA GLY A 44 3.11 7.14 -5.24
C GLY A 44 4.09 8.00 -4.43
N LYS A 45 3.87 8.21 -3.13
CA LYS A 45 4.80 9.00 -2.30
C LYS A 45 6.11 8.24 -2.04
N SER A 46 7.22 8.98 -2.01
CA SER A 46 8.53 8.43 -1.62
C SER A 46 8.59 8.19 -0.10
N TYR A 47 9.52 7.34 0.36
CA TYR A 47 9.68 7.10 1.80
C TYR A 47 9.99 8.38 2.59
N GLN A 48 10.67 9.36 1.98
CA GLN A 48 10.92 10.65 2.62
C GLN A 48 9.63 11.48 2.74
N GLN A 49 8.80 11.50 1.70
CA GLN A 49 7.51 12.20 1.73
C GLN A 49 6.54 11.55 2.71
N ILE A 50 6.57 10.23 2.84
CA ILE A 50 5.79 9.48 3.84
C ILE A 50 6.27 9.87 5.23
N ALA A 51 7.57 9.77 5.48
CA ALA A 51 8.22 10.11 6.75
C ALA A 51 7.85 11.51 7.25
N ASN A 52 7.93 12.51 6.37
CA ASN A 52 7.54 13.87 6.67
C ASN A 52 6.04 14.00 6.98
N LYS A 53 5.18 13.19 6.34
CA LYS A 53 3.72 13.29 6.48
C LYS A 53 3.19 12.62 7.74
N ILE A 54 3.83 11.56 8.22
CA ILE A 54 3.46 10.85 9.45
C ILE A 54 4.42 11.13 10.61
N GLU A 55 5.31 12.12 10.45
CA GLU A 55 6.23 12.62 11.48
C GLU A 55 7.15 11.53 12.09
N VAL A 56 7.77 10.72 11.23
CA VAL A 56 8.75 9.70 11.64
C VAL A 56 10.03 9.79 10.83
N PRO A 57 11.15 9.19 11.29
CA PRO A 57 12.35 9.07 10.47
C PRO A 57 12.11 8.26 9.19
N GLN A 58 12.81 8.60 8.10
CA GLN A 58 12.69 7.90 6.81
C GLN A 58 12.86 6.37 6.91
N LYS A 59 13.81 5.92 7.74
CA LYS A 59 14.03 4.49 8.02
C LYS A 59 12.79 3.83 8.64
N ARG A 60 12.10 4.54 9.55
CA ARG A 60 10.86 4.05 10.19
C ARG A 60 9.71 4.03 9.20
N ALA A 61 9.56 5.03 8.33
CA ALA A 61 8.55 5.02 7.27
C ALA A 61 8.74 3.83 6.32
N ARG A 62 9.99 3.54 5.91
CA ARG A 62 10.30 2.36 5.10
C ARG A 62 9.92 1.07 5.84
N TYR A 63 10.27 0.95 7.12
CA TYR A 63 9.92 -0.21 7.94
C TYR A 63 8.40 -0.41 8.01
N LEU A 64 7.63 0.63 8.28
CA LEU A 64 6.16 0.56 8.35
C LEU A 64 5.54 0.07 7.04
N VAL A 65 6.01 0.56 5.89
CA VAL A 65 5.53 0.08 4.58
C VAL A 65 5.85 -1.41 4.38
N MET A 66 7.08 -1.83 4.71
CA MET A 66 7.50 -3.23 4.53
C MET A 66 6.78 -4.19 5.49
N SER A 67 6.58 -3.76 6.73
CA SER A 67 5.81 -4.48 7.75
C SER A 67 4.37 -4.68 7.28
N ALA A 68 3.72 -3.62 6.78
CA ALA A 68 2.39 -3.69 6.21
C ALA A 68 2.29 -4.70 5.05
N ILE A 69 3.23 -4.65 4.09
CA ILE A 69 3.25 -5.59 2.96
C ILE A 69 3.44 -7.04 3.43
N ALA A 70 4.27 -7.27 4.44
CA ALA A 70 4.50 -8.60 4.98
C ALA A 70 3.23 -9.20 5.61
N GLU A 71 2.49 -8.41 6.40
CA GLU A 71 1.22 -8.85 6.99
C GLU A 71 0.17 -9.14 5.92
N LEU A 72 0.05 -8.27 4.90
CA LEU A 72 -0.84 -8.51 3.77
C LEU A 72 -0.50 -9.81 3.03
N ARG A 73 0.79 -10.10 2.87
CA ARG A 73 1.26 -11.32 2.21
C ARG A 73 0.88 -12.57 3.00
N LYS A 74 1.12 -12.57 4.32
CA LYS A 74 0.73 -13.69 5.18
C LYS A 74 -0.76 -14.01 5.06
N MET A 75 -1.61 -12.99 5.07
CA MET A 75 -3.06 -13.19 4.92
C MET A 75 -3.43 -13.76 3.55
N ALA A 76 -2.77 -13.27 2.48
CA ALA A 76 -2.98 -13.81 1.15
C ALA A 76 -2.56 -15.29 1.04
N ASP A 77 -1.47 -15.66 1.71
CA ASP A 77 -0.98 -17.05 1.75
C ASP A 77 -1.97 -17.95 2.51
N VAL A 78 -2.48 -17.52 3.67
CA VAL A 78 -3.54 -18.25 4.43
C VAL A 78 -4.79 -18.48 3.57
N CYS A 79 -5.29 -17.43 2.90
CA CYS A 79 -6.44 -17.56 2.01
C CYS A 79 -6.19 -18.47 0.79
N ALA A 80 -4.94 -18.68 0.40
CA ALA A 80 -4.57 -19.55 -0.72
C ALA A 80 -4.47 -21.02 -0.30
N GLU A 81 -4.12 -21.30 0.96
CA GLU A 81 -4.02 -22.66 1.51
C GLU A 81 -5.40 -23.26 1.89
N GLU A 82 -6.42 -22.43 2.12
CA GLU A 82 -7.80 -22.87 2.38
C GLU A 82 -8.61 -23.21 1.09
N ARG A 83 -7.95 -23.32 -0.07
CA ARG A 83 -8.56 -23.72 -1.36
C ARG A 83 -8.22 -25.13 -1.78
#